data_AF-A0A349UKU4-F1
#
_entry.id   AF-A0A349UKU4-F1
#
_cell.length_a   1.000
_cell.length_b   1.000
_cell.length_c   1.000
_cell.angle_alpha   90.00
_cell.angle_beta   90.00
_cell.angle_gamma   90.00
#
_symmetry.space_group_name_H-M   'P 1'
#
loop_
_entity.id
_entity.type
_entity.pdbx_description
1 polymer ?
#
loop_
_entity_poly.entity_id
_entity_poly.type
_entity_poly.pdbx_seq_one_letter_code
_entity_poly.pdbx_strand_id
1 'polypeptide(L)'
;MKRAIVLLLVVGALALVCTGCEKKFTRQRFDTIYVGQPEMEVELTLGEPTAKFSDSWSYINDEPFYKAVISFEKGRVTDKAWYDEHEMGDHPDSKLK
;
A
#
# COMPACT_ATOMS: atom_id res chain seq x y z
N MET A 1 29.59 34.07 -16.36
CA MET A 1 29.63 32.66 -16.80
C MET A 1 29.59 31.64 -15.65
N LYS A 2 30.21 31.89 -14.48
CA LYS A 2 30.20 30.92 -13.35
C LYS A 2 28.90 30.83 -12.55
N ARG A 3 28.06 31.88 -12.57
CA ARG A 3 26.77 31.93 -11.84
C ARG A 3 25.62 31.19 -12.55
N ALA A 4 25.69 31.05 -13.87
CA ALA A 4 24.68 30.35 -14.67
C ALA A 4 24.75 28.82 -14.49
N ILE A 5 25.96 28.29 -14.22
CA ILE A 5 26.19 26.86 -14.02
C ILE A 5 25.63 26.38 -12.67
N VAL A 6 25.64 27.23 -11.64
CA VAL A 6 25.12 26.89 -10.30
C VAL A 6 23.59 26.80 -10.32
N LEU A 7 22.90 27.65 -11.09
CA LEU A 7 21.45 27.62 -11.23
C LEU A 7 20.92 26.39 -11.98
N LEU A 8 21.72 25.82 -12.89
CA LEU A 8 21.37 24.60 -13.62
C LEU A 8 21.45 23.32 -12.75
N LEU A 9 22.23 23.33 -11.67
CA LEU A 9 22.36 22.19 -10.76
C LEU A 9 21.21 22.11 -9.73
N VAL A 10 20.57 23.22 -9.39
CA VAL A 10 19.45 23.24 -8.42
C VAL A 10 18.14 22.78 -9.07
N VAL A 11 17.95 23.03 -10.37
CA VAL A 11 16.72 22.62 -11.10
C VAL A 11 16.69 21.12 -11.39
N GLY A 12 17.85 20.45 -11.46
CA GLY A 12 17.92 19.00 -11.70
C GLY A 12 17.44 18.13 -10.53
N ALA A 13 17.48 18.65 -9.29
CA ALA A 13 17.11 17.88 -8.11
C ALA A 13 15.59 17.72 -7.89
N LEU A 14 14.76 18.57 -8.52
CA LEU A 14 13.30 18.48 -8.42
C LEU A 14 12.67 17.54 -9.47
N ALA A 15 13.40 17.10 -10.49
CA ALA A 15 12.85 16.32 -11.59
C ALA A 15 12.70 14.81 -11.30
N LEU A 16 13.16 14.33 -10.14
CA LEU A 16 13.12 12.90 -9.78
C LEU A 16 11.88 12.45 -9.00
N VAL A 17 10.94 13.36 -8.69
CA VAL A 17 9.71 13.00 -7.96
C VAL A 17 8.60 12.46 -8.90
N CYS A 18 8.84 12.42 -10.21
CA CYS A 18 7.82 12.03 -11.20
C CYS A 18 8.04 10.64 -11.84
N THR A 19 8.85 9.76 -11.23
CA THR A 19 8.85 8.33 -11.57
C THR A 19 7.99 7.60 -10.54
N GLY A 20 6.69 7.44 -10.80
CA GLY A 20 5.81 6.93 -9.75
C GLY A 20 4.39 6.57 -10.14
N CYS A 21 4.16 6.01 -11.34
CA CYS A 21 3.08 5.02 -11.47
C CYS A 21 3.49 3.70 -10.77
N GLU A 22 4.07 3.80 -9.58
CA GLU A 22 4.31 2.64 -8.73
C GLU A 22 2.98 2.24 -8.11
N LYS A 23 2.69 0.94 -8.14
CA LYS A 23 1.48 0.36 -7.55
C LYS A 23 1.42 0.77 -6.08
N LYS A 24 0.40 1.55 -5.69
CA LYS A 24 0.24 2.05 -4.31
C LYS A 24 0.07 0.92 -3.30
N PHE A 25 -0.50 -0.20 -3.71
CA PHE A 25 -0.68 -1.35 -2.84
C PHE A 25 0.62 -2.13 -2.71
N THR A 26 1.38 -1.90 -1.63
CA THR A 26 2.61 -2.62 -1.28
C THR A 26 2.64 -2.96 0.21
N ARG A 27 3.46 -3.95 0.60
CA ARG A 27 3.64 -4.33 2.02
C ARG A 27 4.09 -3.15 2.88
N GLN A 28 5.08 -2.39 2.41
CA GLN A 28 5.61 -1.24 3.15
C GLN A 28 4.53 -0.19 3.44
N ARG A 29 3.66 0.11 2.48
CA ARG A 29 2.55 1.06 2.67
C ARG A 29 1.47 0.48 3.58
N PHE A 30 1.16 -0.81 3.47
CA PHE A 30 0.26 -1.51 4.39
C PHE A 30 0.75 -1.46 5.84
N ASP A 31 2.05 -1.58 6.07
CA ASP A 31 2.62 -1.53 7.42
C ASP A 31 2.48 -0.15 8.07
N THR A 32 2.28 0.92 7.29
CA THR A 32 1.97 2.26 7.81
C THR A 32 0.52 2.45 8.25
N ILE A 33 -0.38 1.53 7.88
CA ILE A 33 -1.78 1.58 8.31
C ILE A 33 -1.87 1.22 9.79
N TYR A 34 -2.61 2.02 10.57
CA TYR A 34 -2.75 1.84 12.02
C TYR A 34 -4.22 1.84 12.47
N VAL A 35 -4.49 1.18 13.60
CA VAL A 35 -5.84 1.14 14.20
C VAL A 35 -6.29 2.55 14.58
N GLY A 36 -7.51 2.90 14.21
CA GLY A 36 -8.09 4.23 14.38
C GLY A 36 -7.89 5.16 13.19
N GLN A 37 -7.06 4.79 12.20
CA GLN A 37 -6.86 5.58 10.99
C GLN A 37 -8.18 5.76 10.22
N PRO A 38 -8.48 6.96 9.71
CA PRO A 38 -9.67 7.18 8.87
C PRO A 38 -9.61 6.40 7.55
N GLU A 39 -10.75 5.88 7.09
CA GLU A 39 -10.87 5.13 5.83
C GLU A 39 -10.30 5.87 4.62
N MET A 40 -10.49 7.19 4.56
CA MET A 40 -9.99 8.03 3.47
C MET A 40 -8.46 8.07 3.42
N GLU A 41 -7.79 8.06 4.57
CA GLU A 41 -6.33 8.00 4.62
C GLU A 41 -5.79 6.63 4.20
N VAL A 42 -6.54 5.55 4.46
CA VAL A 42 -6.20 4.21 3.97
C VAL A 42 -6.22 4.18 2.44
N GLU A 43 -7.25 4.75 1.82
CA GLU A 43 -7.35 4.85 0.35
C GLU A 43 -6.22 5.71 -0.24
N LEU A 44 -5.87 6.82 0.41
CA LEU A 44 -4.73 7.64 -0.02
C LEU A 44 -3.41 6.87 0.02
N THR A 45 -3.24 6.02 1.04
CA THR A 45 -2.02 5.26 1.32
C THR A 45 -1.87 4.06 0.37
N LEU A 46 -2.91 3.23 0.24
CA LEU A 46 -2.90 1.96 -0.49
C LEU A 46 -3.48 2.04 -1.91
N GLY A 47 -4.18 3.13 -2.25
CA GLY A 47 -4.93 3.26 -3.48
C GLY A 47 -6.34 2.69 -3.37
N GLU A 48 -6.99 2.51 -4.52
CA GLU A 48 -8.34 1.94 -4.58
C GLU A 48 -8.31 0.45 -4.22
N PRO A 49 -9.23 -0.02 -3.36
CA PRO A 49 -9.34 -1.43 -3.02
C PRO A 49 -9.91 -2.23 -4.19
N THR A 50 -9.52 -3.51 -4.29
CA THR A 50 -10.09 -4.46 -5.24
C THR A 50 -11.57 -4.75 -4.94
N ALA A 51 -11.93 -4.81 -3.66
CA ALA A 51 -13.34 -4.85 -3.24
C ALA A 51 -13.56 -3.99 -1.99
N LYS A 52 -14.67 -3.24 -1.98
CA LYS A 52 -15.01 -2.23 -0.98
C LYS A 52 -16.38 -2.53 -0.38
N PHE A 53 -16.42 -3.01 0.86
CA PHE A 53 -17.64 -3.15 1.66
C PHE A 53 -17.72 -2.05 2.72
N SER A 54 -18.86 -1.91 3.39
CA SER A 54 -19.07 -0.85 4.39
C SER A 54 -18.20 -1.01 5.65
N ASP A 55 -17.81 -2.24 5.97
CA ASP A 55 -17.08 -2.61 7.18
C ASP A 55 -15.69 -3.20 6.87
N SER A 56 -15.37 -3.44 5.60
CA SER A 56 -14.15 -4.14 5.21
C SER A 56 -13.75 -3.87 3.78
N TRP A 57 -12.47 -3.59 3.55
CA TRP A 57 -11.90 -3.44 2.22
C TRP A 57 -10.83 -4.49 1.97
N SER A 58 -10.72 -4.95 0.73
CA SER A 58 -9.70 -5.91 0.32
C SER A 58 -8.87 -5.39 -0.85
N TYR A 59 -7.59 -5.69 -0.78
CA TYR A 59 -6.58 -5.31 -1.77
C TYR A 59 -5.90 -6.58 -2.26
N ILE A 60 -5.76 -6.74 -3.57
CA ILE A 60 -5.13 -7.93 -4.17
C ILE A 60 -4.09 -7.49 -5.21
N ASN A 61 -2.93 -8.12 -5.16
CA ASN A 61 -1.96 -8.14 -6.24
C ASN A 61 -1.81 -9.59 -6.69
N ASP A 62 -2.06 -9.86 -7.98
CA ASP A 62 -2.06 -11.23 -8.49
C ASP A 62 -0.64 -11.78 -8.69
N GLU A 63 0.32 -10.94 -9.11
CA GLU A 63 1.70 -11.35 -9.41
C GLU A 63 2.72 -10.32 -8.88
N PRO A 64 3.57 -10.65 -7.88
CA PRO A 64 3.50 -11.86 -7.03
C PRO A 64 2.24 -11.84 -6.15
N PHE A 65 1.69 -12.99 -5.75
CA PHE A 65 0.43 -12.97 -5.01
C PHE A 65 0.61 -12.38 -3.61
N TYR A 66 -0.16 -11.33 -3.31
CA TYR A 66 -0.40 -10.87 -1.95
C TYR A 66 -1.75 -10.16 -1.83
N LYS A 67 -2.32 -10.24 -0.63
CA LYS A 67 -3.63 -9.69 -0.29
C LYS A 67 -3.57 -8.97 1.05
N ALA A 68 -4.31 -7.88 1.17
CA ALA A 68 -4.59 -7.25 2.44
C ALA A 68 -6.10 -7.14 2.67
N VAL A 69 -6.51 -7.25 3.93
CA VAL A 69 -7.88 -6.99 4.37
C VAL A 69 -7.82 -5.97 5.49
N ILE A 70 -8.58 -4.88 5.36
CA ILE A 70 -8.70 -3.82 6.36
C ILE A 70 -10.14 -3.80 6.85
N SER A 71 -10.35 -3.92 8.16
CA SER A 71 -11.67 -3.83 8.80
C SER A 71 -11.90 -2.43 9.35
N PHE A 72 -13.14 -1.97 9.25
CA PHE A 72 -13.56 -0.63 9.65
C PHE A 72 -14.77 -0.67 10.57
N GLU A 73 -14.81 0.25 11.52
CA GLU A 73 -16.01 0.59 12.28
C GLU A 73 -16.12 2.12 12.35
N LYS A 74 -17.29 2.68 12.05
CA LYS A 74 -17.54 4.13 12.05
C LYS A 74 -16.49 4.91 11.23
N GLY A 75 -16.11 4.37 10.07
CA GLY A 75 -15.15 4.98 9.14
C GLY A 75 -13.70 4.98 9.62
N ARG A 76 -13.35 4.14 10.61
CA ARG A 76 -12.00 4.02 11.16
C ARG A 76 -11.54 2.58 11.19
N VAL A 77 -10.24 2.37 10.95
CA VAL A 77 -9.62 1.04 11.00
C VAL A 77 -9.77 0.43 12.38
N THR A 78 -10.28 -0.79 12.45
CA THR A 78 -10.34 -1.59 13.68
C THR A 78 -9.37 -2.75 13.67
N ASP A 79 -9.10 -3.32 12.49
CA ASP A 79 -8.17 -4.43 12.31
C ASP A 79 -7.56 -4.43 10.90
N LYS A 80 -6.43 -5.12 10.73
CA LYS A 80 -5.78 -5.33 9.43
C LYS A 80 -5.05 -6.66 9.36
N ALA A 81 -5.19 -7.35 8.23
CA ALA A 81 -4.50 -8.60 7.94
C ALA A 81 -3.78 -8.53 6.59
N TRP A 82 -2.58 -9.09 6.54
CA TRP A 82 -1.83 -9.34 5.32
C TRP A 82 -1.83 -10.85 5.05
N TYR A 83 -1.75 -11.21 3.77
CA TYR A 83 -1.63 -12.58 3.31
C TYR A 83 -0.69 -12.58 2.10
N ASP A 84 0.32 -13.43 2.11
CA ASP A 84 1.15 -13.70 0.94
C ASP A 84 1.34 -15.21 0.73
N GLU A 85 2.04 -15.56 -0.35
CA GLU A 85 2.33 -16.96 -0.69
C GLU A 85 3.07 -17.71 0.44
N HIS A 86 3.87 -17.02 1.27
CA HIS A 86 4.59 -17.65 2.37
C HIS A 86 3.64 -17.94 3.53
N GLU A 87 2.82 -16.96 3.93
CA GLU A 87 1.84 -17.14 5.02
C GLU A 87 0.76 -18.19 4.68
N MET A 88 0.35 -18.31 3.41
CA MET A 88 -0.55 -19.39 2.98
C MET A 88 0.12 -20.78 3.03
N GLY A 89 1.41 -20.86 2.68
CA GLY A 89 2.17 -22.12 2.67
C GLY A 89 2.45 -22.70 4.06
N ASP A 90 2.37 -21.88 5.11
CA ASP A 90 2.61 -22.27 6.50
C ASP A 90 1.32 -22.55 7.30
N HIS A 91 0.14 -22.34 6.70
CA HIS A 91 -1.13 -22.74 7.30
C HIS A 91 -1.19 -24.28 7.43
N PRO A 92 -1.57 -24.85 8.58
CA PRO A 92 -1.55 -26.31 8.80
C PRO A 92 -2.36 -27.10 7.76
N ASP A 93 -3.41 -26.49 7.21
CA ASP A 93 -4.26 -27.11 6.19
C ASP A 93 -3.63 -27.12 4.77
N SER A 94 -2.57 -26.34 4.52
CA SER A 94 -1.90 -26.30 3.22
C SER A 94 -1.00 -27.52 2.95
N LYS A 95 -0.64 -28.26 4.00
CA LYS A 95 0.20 -29.47 3.95
C LYS A 95 -0.58 -30.76 3.65
N LEU A 96 -1.89 -30.68 3.41
CA LEU A 96 -2.77 -31.85 3.16
C LEU A 96 -2.86 -32.26 1.68
N LYS A 97 -1.90 -31.87 0.83
CA LYS A 97 -1.84 -32.31 -0.58
C LYS A 97 -0.65 -33.22 -0.85
#